data_AF-A0A3E2C7W8-F1
#
_entry.id   AF-A0A3E2C7W8-F1
#
_cell.length_a   1.000
_cell.length_b   1.000
_cell.length_c   1.000
_cell.angle_alpha   90.00
_cell.angle_beta   90.00
_cell.angle_gamma   90.00
#
_symmetry.space_group_name_H-M   'P 1'
#
loop_
_entity.id
_entity.type
_entity.pdbx_description
1 polymer ?
#
loop_
_entity_poly.entity_id
_entity_poly.type
_entity_poly.pdbx_seq_one_letter_code
_entity_poly.pdbx_strand_id
1 'polypeptide(L)'
;MVFRVYVEKQSGFDVKAQHLNHELKEILGIDSLKSTRIINRYDVEGISEDLFNTAIKTVFSEPPVDNTYDYLPISTSEHVFAMEFLPGQFDQRAESAS
;
A
#
# COMPACT_ATOMS: atom_id res chain seq x y z
N MET A 1 21.50 3.50 0.31
CA MET A 1 20.72 2.26 0.46
C MET A 1 19.26 2.65 0.40
N VAL A 2 18.45 1.89 -0.32
CA VAL A 2 17.00 2.14 -0.39
C VAL A 2 16.32 1.13 0.53
N PHE A 3 15.58 1.62 1.50
CA PHE A 3 14.71 0.82 2.35
C PHE A 3 13.31 0.77 1.74
N ARG A 4 12.62 -0.34 1.94
CA ARG A 4 11.28 -0.56 1.39
C ARG A 4 10.36 -1.13 2.45
N VAL A 5 9.14 -0.60 2.51
CA VAL A 5 8.06 -1.15 3.33
C VAL A 5 6.75 -1.16 2.55
N TYR A 6 5.99 -2.22 2.73
CA TYR A 6 4.64 -2.37 2.22
C TYR A 6 3.65 -2.22 3.36
N VAL A 7 2.63 -1.41 3.17
CA VAL A 7 1.62 -1.11 4.19
C VAL A 7 0.24 -1.39 3.63
N GLU A 8 -0.52 -2.21 4.35
CA GLU A 8 -1.87 -2.65 3.98
C GLU A 8 -2.82 -2.45 5.16
N LYS A 9 -4.04 -2.00 4.92
CA LYS A 9 -5.06 -1.93 5.99
C LYS A 9 -5.46 -3.34 6.43
N GLN A 10 -5.55 -3.55 7.74
CA GLN A 10 -6.03 -4.81 8.30
C GLN A 10 -7.47 -5.10 7.89
N SER A 11 -7.83 -6.38 7.82
CA SER A 11 -9.20 -6.82 7.55
C SER A 11 -10.18 -6.17 8.55
N GLY A 12 -11.20 -5.50 8.03
CA GLY A 12 -12.17 -4.73 8.84
C GLY A 12 -11.91 -3.22 8.85
N PHE A 13 -10.71 -2.78 8.43
CA PHE A 13 -10.36 -1.36 8.22
C PHE A 13 -10.14 -1.03 6.73
N ASP A 14 -10.19 -2.04 5.86
CA ASP A 14 -9.92 -2.02 4.42
C ASP A 14 -11.07 -1.47 3.56
N VAL A 15 -11.81 -0.49 4.09
CA VAL A 15 -13.02 0.10 3.46
C VAL A 15 -12.76 0.52 2.00
N LYS A 16 -11.61 1.16 1.74
CA LYS A 16 -11.23 1.58 0.37
C LYS A 16 -11.05 0.40 -0.59
N ALA A 17 -10.46 -0.70 -0.12
CA ALA A 17 -10.26 -1.89 -0.94
C ALA A 17 -11.59 -2.59 -1.25
N GLN A 18 -12.52 -2.60 -0.28
CA GLN A 18 -13.87 -3.11 -0.46
C GLN A 18 -14.69 -2.28 -1.46
N HIS A 19 -14.62 -0.95 -1.38
CA HIS A 19 -15.26 -0.06 -2.36
C HIS A 19 -14.70 -0.29 -3.76
N LEU A 20 -13.37 -0.34 -3.91
CA LEU A 20 -12.74 -0.61 -5.20
C LEU A 20 -13.17 -1.98 -5.76
N ASN A 21 -13.22 -3.02 -4.93
CA ASN A 21 -13.70 -4.34 -5.35
C ASN A 21 -15.15 -4.29 -5.87
N HIS A 22 -16.01 -3.50 -5.23
CA HIS A 22 -17.39 -3.31 -5.67
C HIS A 22 -17.45 -2.56 -7.00
N GLU A 23 -16.71 -1.48 -7.17
CA GLU A 23 -16.63 -0.72 -8.43
C GLU A 23 -16.12 -1.58 -9.59
N LEU A 24 -15.07 -2.37 -9.37
CA LEU A 24 -14.52 -3.28 -10.38
C LEU A 24 -15.54 -4.34 -10.82
N LYS A 25 -16.43 -4.76 -9.94
CA LYS A 25 -17.52 -5.69 -10.28
C LYS A 25 -18.65 -4.99 -11.01
N GLU A 26 -19.22 -3.94 -10.42
CA GLU A 26 -20.45 -3.32 -10.93
C GLU A 26 -20.21 -2.51 -12.20
N ILE A 27 -19.07 -1.80 -12.29
CA ILE A 27 -18.78 -0.90 -13.40
C ILE A 27 -18.10 -1.65 -14.54
N LEU A 28 -17.11 -2.49 -14.23
CA LEU A 28 -16.33 -3.20 -15.24
C LEU A 28 -16.83 -4.62 -15.51
N GLY A 29 -17.82 -5.12 -14.76
CA GLY A 29 -18.45 -6.42 -14.98
C GLY A 29 -17.56 -7.63 -14.61
N ILE A 30 -16.59 -7.46 -13.70
CA ILE A 30 -15.64 -8.52 -13.34
C ILE A 30 -16.20 -9.41 -12.22
N ASP A 31 -17.31 -10.11 -12.49
CA ASP A 31 -18.07 -10.86 -11.48
C ASP A 31 -17.26 -11.94 -10.74
N SER A 32 -16.27 -12.53 -11.41
CA SER A 32 -15.41 -13.57 -10.85
C SER A 32 -14.38 -13.07 -9.84
N LEU A 33 -14.18 -11.74 -9.72
CA LEU A 33 -13.24 -11.16 -8.76
C LEU A 33 -13.69 -11.50 -7.33
N LYS A 34 -12.81 -12.05 -6.50
CA LYS A 34 -13.20 -12.45 -5.12
C LYS A 34 -12.99 -11.32 -4.13
N SER A 35 -11.84 -10.69 -4.22
CA SER A 35 -11.40 -9.62 -3.34
C SER A 35 -10.41 -8.74 -4.08
N THR A 36 -10.26 -7.52 -3.56
CA THR A 36 -9.24 -6.56 -4.01
C THR A 36 -8.48 -6.10 -2.78
N ARG A 37 -7.18 -5.88 -2.92
CA ARG A 37 -6.30 -5.39 -1.87
C ARG A 37 -5.63 -4.11 -2.35
N ILE A 38 -5.38 -3.19 -1.43
CA ILE A 38 -4.63 -1.96 -1.70
C ILE A 38 -3.42 -1.97 -0.79
N ILE A 39 -2.23 -2.03 -1.40
CA ILE A 39 -0.95 -2.08 -0.69
C ILE A 39 -0.16 -0.85 -1.11
N ASN A 40 0.21 -0.01 -0.15
CA ASN A 40 1.10 1.12 -0.39
C ASN A 40 2.55 0.63 -0.27
N ARG A 41 3.40 0.98 -1.25
CA ARG A 41 4.84 0.74 -1.21
C ARG A 41 5.55 2.07 -0.96
N TYR A 42 6.36 2.13 0.09
CA TYR A 42 7.23 3.28 0.35
C TYR A 42 8.67 2.86 0.07
N ASP A 43 9.33 3.60 -0.82
CA ASP A 43 10.76 3.48 -1.11
C ASP A 43 11.45 4.69 -0.48
N VAL A 44 12.33 4.45 0.49
CA VAL A 44 12.93 5.49 1.33
C VAL A 44 14.44 5.43 1.23
N GLU A 45 15.09 6.57 1.00
CA GLU A 45 16.54 6.68 0.90
C GLU A 45 17.09 7.79 1.80
N GLY A 46 18.41 7.78 2.03
CA GLY A 46 19.10 8.84 2.76
C GLY A 46 18.97 8.81 4.29
N ILE A 47 18.40 7.74 4.88
CA ILE A 47 18.25 7.59 6.34
C ILE A 47 19.00 6.37 6.89
N SER A 48 19.16 6.30 8.21
CA SER A 48 19.68 5.11 8.88
C SER A 48 18.60 4.02 9.03
N GLU A 49 19.02 2.77 9.20
CA GLU A 49 18.12 1.63 9.44
C GLU A 49 17.30 1.81 10.72
N ASP A 50 17.91 2.31 11.81
CA ASP A 50 17.20 2.61 13.06
C ASP A 50 16.08 3.64 12.88
N LEU A 51 16.35 4.69 12.08
CA LEU A 51 15.36 5.71 11.77
C LEU A 51 14.25 5.13 10.90
N PHE A 52 14.59 4.30 9.91
CA PHE A 52 13.62 3.62 9.07
C PHE A 52 12.67 2.74 9.90
N ASN A 53 13.20 1.90 10.78
CA ASN A 53 12.42 1.03 11.66
C ASN A 53 11.47 1.80 12.58
N THR A 54 11.88 3.00 13.01
CA THR A 54 11.03 3.90 13.78
C THR A 54 9.93 4.49 12.91
N ALA A 55 10.31 5.01 11.73
CA ALA A 55 9.39 5.65 10.78
C ALA A 55 8.28 4.72 10.27
N ILE A 56 8.54 3.41 10.15
CA ILE A 56 7.50 2.43 9.83
C ILE A 56 6.31 2.56 10.78
N LYS A 57 6.55 2.71 12.08
CA LYS A 57 5.51 2.69 13.13
C LYS A 57 4.88 4.06 13.40
N THR A 58 5.54 5.13 12.96
CA THR A 58 5.15 6.51 13.32
C THR A 58 4.72 7.36 12.13
N VAL A 59 5.23 7.08 10.94
CA VAL A 59 4.99 7.86 9.71
C VAL A 59 4.28 7.03 8.65
N PHE A 60 4.79 5.83 8.36
CA PHE A 60 4.30 5.05 7.21
C PHE A 60 3.06 4.20 7.50
N SER A 61 2.77 3.93 8.78
CA SER A 61 1.63 3.11 9.19
C SER A 61 0.97 3.62 10.45
N GLU A 62 -0.29 3.24 10.63
CA GLU A 62 -1.04 3.34 11.87
C GLU A 62 -1.13 1.91 12.47
N PRO A 63 -0.22 1.53 13.40
CA PRO A 63 -0.10 0.13 13.86
C PRO A 63 -1.39 -0.57 14.32
N PRO A 64 -2.39 0.12 14.93
CA PRO A 64 -3.64 -0.53 15.31
C PRO A 64 -4.50 -1.01 14.14
N VAL A 65 -4.31 -0.46 12.94
CA VAL A 65 -5.19 -0.68 11.78
C VAL A 65 -4.45 -1.08 10.50
N ASP A 66 -3.13 -1.04 10.51
CA ASP A 66 -2.28 -1.40 9.38
C ASP A 66 -1.43 -2.63 9.67
N ASN A 67 -1.16 -3.41 8.64
CA ASN A 67 -0.10 -4.40 8.58
C ASN A 67 1.08 -3.80 7.80
N THR A 68 2.29 -4.12 8.24
CA THR A 68 3.53 -3.70 7.58
C THR A 68 4.35 -4.93 7.20
N TYR A 69 4.98 -4.89 6.03
CA TYR A 69 5.76 -5.99 5.48
C TYR A 69 7.04 -5.46 4.83
N ASP A 70 8.13 -6.20 4.96
CA ASP A 70 9.40 -5.99 4.28
C ASP A 70 9.44 -6.61 2.86
N TYR A 71 8.48 -7.47 2.54
CA TYR A 71 8.21 -8.00 1.21
C TYR A 71 6.77 -7.74 0.78
N LEU A 72 6.46 -7.90 -0.51
CA LEU A 72 5.08 -7.82 -1.01
C LEU A 72 4.38 -9.16 -0.77
N PRO A 73 3.38 -9.26 0.15
CA PRO A 73 2.74 -10.53 0.46
C PRO A 73 1.67 -10.88 -0.58
N ILE A 74 2.07 -11.61 -1.63
CA ILE A 74 1.19 -12.05 -2.72
C ILE A 74 1.16 -13.57 -2.85
N SER A 75 0.00 -14.11 -3.17
CA SER A 75 -0.23 -15.50 -3.55
C SER A 75 -0.12 -15.68 -5.07
N THR A 76 0.10 -16.91 -5.52
CA THR A 76 0.19 -17.26 -6.95
C THR A 76 -1.14 -17.08 -7.70
N SER A 77 -2.25 -16.96 -6.98
CA SER A 77 -3.59 -16.73 -7.55
C SER A 77 -3.98 -15.25 -7.66
N GLU A 78 -3.13 -14.35 -7.16
CA GLU A 78 -3.38 -12.90 -7.20
C GLU A 78 -2.70 -12.27 -8.41
N HIS A 79 -3.35 -11.25 -8.97
CA HIS A 79 -2.78 -10.39 -9.99
C HIS A 79 -2.44 -9.04 -9.37
N VAL A 80 -1.26 -8.52 -9.69
CA VAL A 80 -0.74 -7.26 -9.13
C VAL A 80 -0.65 -6.21 -10.22
N PHE A 81 -1.24 -5.05 -9.94
CA PHE A 81 -1.11 -3.85 -10.77
C PHE A 81 -0.41 -2.78 -9.95
N ALA A 82 0.83 -2.47 -10.31
CA ALA A 82 1.57 -1.39 -9.68
C ALA A 82 1.25 -0.06 -10.37
N MET A 83 1.05 0.98 -9.57
CA MET A 83 0.88 2.36 -10.04
C MET A 83 1.85 3.26 -9.29
N GLU A 84 2.43 4.20 -10.00
CA GLU A 84 3.25 5.27 -9.44
C GLU A 84 2.93 6.58 -10.15
N PHE A 85 3.14 7.70 -9.47
CA PHE A 85 3.02 9.01 -10.09
C PHE A 85 4.12 9.19 -11.14
N LEU A 86 3.78 9.84 -12.25
CA LEU A 86 4.77 10.18 -13.27
C LEU A 86 5.69 11.30 -12.78
N PRO A 87 6.94 11.38 -13.26
CA PRO A 87 7.85 12.47 -12.94
C PRO A 87 7.19 13.84 -13.18
N GLY A 88 7.21 14.70 -12.17
CA GLY A 88 6.59 16.03 -12.21
C GLY A 88 5.12 16.08 -11.81
N GLN A 89 4.48 14.94 -11.52
CA GLN A 89 3.18 14.93 -10.84
C GLN A 89 3.37 15.10 -9.33
N PHE A 90 2.48 15.88 -8.71
CA PHE A 90 2.48 16.06 -7.27
C PHE A 90 1.95 14.81 -6.57
N ASP A 91 2.79 14.16 -5.79
CA ASP A 91 2.41 13.09 -4.88
C ASP A 91 2.22 13.65 -3.47
N GLN A 92 0.96 13.93 -3.13
CA GLN A 92 0.59 14.43 -1.81
C GLN A 92 1.03 13.48 -0.68
N ARG A 93 1.05 12.17 -0.93
CA ARG A 93 1.41 11.19 0.09
C ARG A 93 2.91 11.16 0.30
N ALA A 94 3.71 11.25 -0.76
CA ALA A 94 5.15 11.39 -0.65
C ALA A 94 5.54 12.65 0.14
N GLU A 95 4.92 13.78 -0.17
CA GLU A 95 5.13 15.06 0.55
C GLU A 95 4.65 15.02 2.01
N SER A 96 3.63 14.22 2.32
CA SER A 96 3.19 14.05 3.72
C SER A 96 4.12 13.14 4.53
N ALA A 97 4.93 12.35 3.85
CA ALA A 97 5.83 11.36 4.45
C ALA A 97 7.31 11.81 4.41
N SER A 98 7.61 12.97 3.84
CA SER A 98 8.95 13.57 3.76
C SER A 98 9.38 14.27 5.04
#